data_AF-A0A366I5A5-F1
#
_entry.id   AF-A0A366I5A5-F1
#
_cell.length_a   1.000
_cell.length_b   1.000
_cell.length_c   1.000
_cell.angle_alpha   90.00
_cell.angle_beta   90.00
_cell.angle_gamma   90.00
#
_symmetry.space_group_name_H-M   'P 1'
#
loop_
_entity.id
_entity.type
_entity.pdbx_description
1 polymer ?
#
loop_
_entity_poly.entity_id
_entity_poly.type
_entity_poly.pdbx_seq_one_letter_code
_entity_poly.pdbx_strand_id
1 'polypeptide(L)'
;MKTVWNDVLKYATIGNILHLGICLIYSLISNKNITVSISFTILILAMYFVLALKYSISGEKKREISVLQLSIVTTLPIILFLIAGQILESIQELSSIQNYSLFYIIGAPTLFWNKPFESIMTLFEKSSVYIQMDINVAVVILVLLIGGYLGSFIKKSKESKNSQ
;
A
#
# COMPACT_ATOMS: atom_id res chain seq x y z
N MET A 1 -5.80 21.94 10.18
CA MET A 1 -6.57 20.73 9.77
C MET A 1 -6.67 20.60 8.25
N LYS A 2 -7.15 21.60 7.51
CA LYS A 2 -7.19 21.55 6.02
C LYS A 2 -5.80 21.31 5.38
N THR A 3 -4.75 21.95 5.89
CA THR A 3 -3.35 21.77 5.47
C THR A 3 -2.86 20.33 5.63
N VAL A 4 -3.10 19.75 6.81
CA VAL A 4 -2.72 18.36 7.12
C VAL A 4 -3.43 17.36 6.20
N TRP A 5 -4.73 17.54 5.94
CA TRP A 5 -5.48 16.67 5.03
C TRP A 5 -5.01 16.78 3.58
N ASN A 6 -4.71 18.00 3.11
CA ASN A 6 -4.14 18.19 1.78
C ASN A 6 -2.78 17.47 1.64
N ASP A 7 -1.95 17.52 2.68
CA ASP A 7 -0.68 16.78 2.72
C ASP A 7 -0.92 15.26 2.71
N VAL A 8 -1.88 14.75 3.51
CA VAL A 8 -2.22 13.32 3.52
C VAL A 8 -2.62 12.87 2.11
N LEU A 9 -3.56 13.57 1.48
CA LEU A 9 -4.04 13.25 0.13
C LEU A 9 -2.91 13.31 -0.90
N LYS A 10 -2.05 14.34 -0.83
CA LYS A 10 -0.91 14.50 -1.73
C LYS A 10 0.05 13.32 -1.63
N TYR A 11 0.46 12.97 -0.42
CA TYR A 11 1.43 11.89 -0.23
C TYR A 11 0.82 10.51 -0.54
N ALA A 12 -0.44 10.26 -0.17
CA ALA A 12 -1.14 9.04 -0.55
C ALA A 12 -1.26 8.88 -2.08
N THR A 13 -1.57 9.97 -2.79
CA THR A 13 -1.65 9.99 -4.26
C THR A 13 -0.29 9.70 -4.88
N ILE A 14 0.77 10.37 -4.42
CA ILE A 14 2.14 10.13 -4.90
C ILE A 14 2.54 8.67 -4.66
N GLY A 15 2.30 8.14 -3.46
CA GLY A 15 2.65 6.75 -3.13
C GLY A 15 1.96 5.74 -4.03
N ASN A 16 0.65 5.92 -4.29
CA ASN A 16 -0.10 5.03 -5.17
C ASN A 16 0.30 5.16 -6.64
N ILE A 17 0.55 6.36 -7.15
CA ILE A 17 1.04 6.54 -8.54
C ILE A 17 2.40 5.86 -8.72
N LEU A 18 3.32 6.04 -7.77
CA LEU A 18 4.63 5.40 -7.82
C LEU A 18 4.51 3.88 -7.74
N HIS A 19 3.67 3.36 -6.84
CA HIS A 19 3.40 1.92 -6.75
C HIS A 19 2.88 1.38 -8.09
N LEU A 20 1.85 2.01 -8.68
CA LEU A 20 1.34 1.59 -9.99
C LEU A 20 2.42 1.60 -11.08
N GLY A 21 3.29 2.61 -11.08
CA GLY A 21 4.46 2.67 -11.98
C GLY A 21 5.41 1.49 -11.77
N ILE A 22 5.71 1.13 -10.51
CA ILE A 22 6.55 -0.02 -10.18
C ILE A 22 5.87 -1.33 -10.59
N CYS A 23 4.56 -1.48 -10.37
CA CYS A 23 3.79 -2.64 -10.84
C CYS A 23 3.79 -2.79 -12.37
N LEU A 24 3.74 -1.67 -13.10
CA LEU A 24 3.84 -1.65 -14.57
C LEU A 24 5.22 -2.17 -15.00
N ILE A 25 6.29 -1.63 -14.41
CA ILE A 25 7.66 -2.05 -14.71
C ILE A 25 7.84 -3.54 -14.37
N TYR A 26 7.40 -3.99 -13.20
CA TYR A 26 7.44 -5.41 -12.81
C TYR A 26 6.70 -6.27 -13.84
N SER A 27 5.53 -5.83 -14.30
CA SER A 27 4.74 -6.55 -15.28
C SER A 27 5.42 -6.71 -16.64
N LEU A 28 6.28 -5.77 -17.04
CA LEU A 28 7.04 -5.82 -18.29
C LEU A 28 8.29 -6.70 -18.17
N ILE A 29 8.84 -6.87 -16.97
CA ILE A 29 10.11 -7.58 -16.73
C ILE A 29 9.89 -9.00 -16.19
N SER A 30 8.75 -9.26 -15.55
CA SER A 30 8.50 -10.50 -14.82
C SER A 30 8.49 -11.72 -15.74
N ASN A 31 9.60 -12.44 -15.75
CA ASN A 31 9.78 -13.74 -16.39
C ASN A 31 9.58 -14.90 -15.38
N LYS A 32 8.69 -14.75 -14.39
CA LYS A 32 8.49 -15.69 -13.27
C LYS A 32 9.73 -15.95 -12.40
N ASN A 33 10.69 -15.02 -12.39
CA ASN A 33 11.89 -15.12 -11.56
C ASN A 33 11.59 -14.64 -10.13
N ILE A 34 11.71 -15.53 -9.14
CA ILE A 34 11.46 -15.23 -7.73
C ILE A 34 12.34 -14.09 -7.19
N THR A 35 13.60 -14.00 -7.63
CA THR A 35 14.54 -12.95 -7.22
C THR A 35 14.06 -11.57 -7.66
N VAL A 36 13.45 -11.49 -8.86
CA VAL A 36 12.87 -10.25 -9.37
C VAL A 36 11.65 -9.87 -8.52
N SER A 37 10.77 -10.82 -8.21
CA SER A 37 9.60 -10.58 -7.34
C SER A 37 10.01 -10.04 -5.97
N ILE A 38 10.96 -10.69 -5.30
CA ILE A 38 11.49 -10.25 -4.00
C ILE A 38 12.09 -8.83 -4.09
N SER A 39 12.87 -8.55 -5.14
CA SER A 39 13.50 -7.24 -5.31
C SER A 39 12.46 -6.12 -5.46
N PHE A 40 11.39 -6.38 -6.21
CA PHE A 40 10.29 -5.43 -6.41
C PHE A 40 9.42 -5.28 -5.15
N THR A 41 9.16 -6.36 -4.40
CA THR A 41 8.55 -6.28 -3.06
C THR A 41 9.36 -5.34 -2.18
N ILE A 42 10.67 -5.57 -2.03
CA ILE A 42 11.55 -4.75 -1.17
C ILE A 42 11.53 -3.30 -1.64
N LEU A 43 11.59 -3.05 -2.95
CA LEU A 43 11.55 -1.70 -3.52
C LEU A 43 10.26 -0.96 -3.14
N ILE A 44 9.10 -1.61 -3.24
CA ILE A 44 7.81 -0.98 -2.90
C ILE A 44 7.69 -0.72 -1.41
N LEU A 45 8.11 -1.67 -0.56
CA LEU A 45 8.12 -1.47 0.88
C LEU A 45 9.06 -0.32 1.27
N ALA A 46 10.27 -0.26 0.70
CA ALA A 46 11.20 0.83 0.90
C ALA A 46 10.63 2.18 0.42
N MET A 47 9.95 2.19 -0.73
CA MET A 47 9.28 3.39 -1.25
C MET A 47 8.21 3.90 -0.28
N TYR A 48 7.31 3.03 0.21
CA TYR A 48 6.29 3.43 1.19
C TYR A 48 6.90 3.88 2.51
N PHE A 49 7.95 3.22 2.99
CA PHE A 49 8.69 3.64 4.17
C PHE A 49 9.24 5.07 4.02
N VAL A 50 9.94 5.34 2.91
CA VAL A 50 10.52 6.67 2.62
C VAL A 50 9.43 7.73 2.44
N LEU A 51 8.31 7.38 1.81
CA LEU A 51 7.15 8.25 1.64
C LEU A 51 6.61 8.72 2.99
N ALA A 52 6.35 7.78 3.92
CA ALA A 52 5.84 8.10 5.25
C ALA A 52 6.87 8.86 6.11
N LEU A 53 8.15 8.49 6.01
CA LEU A 53 9.24 9.21 6.68
C LEU A 53 9.31 10.67 6.21
N LYS A 54 9.27 10.90 4.89
CA LYS A 54 9.28 12.25 4.31
C LYS A 54 8.02 13.02 4.67
N TYR A 55 6.86 12.37 4.70
CA TYR A 55 5.61 12.99 5.16
C TYR A 55 5.76 13.52 6.59
N SER A 56 6.28 12.72 7.52
CA SER A 56 6.39 13.12 8.93
C SER A 56 7.46 14.17 9.21
N ILE A 57 8.56 14.19 8.44
CA ILE A 57 9.62 15.20 8.59
C ILE A 57 9.17 16.56 8.02
N SER A 58 8.30 16.57 7.01
CA SER A 58 7.87 17.77 6.30
C SER A 58 6.66 18.48 6.92
N GLY A 59 6.62 19.80 6.79
CA GLY A 59 5.44 20.61 7.12
C GLY A 59 5.22 20.88 8.61
N GLU A 60 3.98 21.16 8.98
CA GLU A 60 3.55 21.48 10.36
C GLU A 60 3.77 20.31 11.34
N LYS A 61 3.51 20.53 12.64
CA LYS A 61 3.52 19.45 13.65
C LYS A 61 2.43 18.42 13.34
N LYS A 62 2.79 17.42 12.55
CA LYS A 62 1.99 16.23 12.27
C LYS A 62 1.95 15.36 13.52
N ARG A 63 0.74 14.98 13.95
CA ARG A 63 0.53 14.10 15.10
C ARG A 63 0.55 12.64 14.63
N GLU A 64 0.65 11.71 15.57
CA GLU A 64 0.58 10.27 15.31
C GLU A 64 -0.70 9.89 14.54
N ILE A 65 -1.82 10.54 14.88
CA ILE A 65 -3.09 10.42 14.16
C ILE A 65 -2.94 10.73 12.66
N SER A 66 -2.12 11.70 12.29
CA SER A 66 -1.91 12.08 10.89
C SER A 66 -1.11 11.03 10.11
N VAL A 67 -0.22 10.29 10.79
CA VAL A 67 0.50 9.15 10.22
C VAL A 67 -0.46 7.98 9.99
N LEU A 68 -1.32 7.69 10.96
CA LEU A 68 -2.37 6.67 10.79
C LEU A 68 -3.33 7.03 9.65
N GLN A 69 -3.74 8.30 9.56
CA GLN A 69 -4.55 8.81 8.44
C GLN A 69 -3.85 8.61 7.10
N LEU A 70 -2.54 8.89 7.00
CA LEU A 70 -1.78 8.62 5.79
C LEU A 70 -1.82 7.13 5.42
N SER A 71 -1.57 6.24 6.38
CA SER A 71 -1.59 4.79 6.12
C SER A 71 -2.93 4.33 5.59
N ILE A 72 -4.03 4.69 6.27
CA ILE A 72 -5.39 4.32 5.88
C ILE A 72 -5.74 4.91 4.51
N VAL A 73 -5.52 6.20 4.28
CA VAL A 73 -5.87 6.85 3.00
C VAL A 73 -5.05 6.30 1.84
N THR A 74 -3.79 5.93 2.08
CA THR A 74 -2.93 5.33 1.05
C THR A 74 -3.44 3.96 0.64
N THR A 75 -3.87 3.13 1.58
CA THR A 75 -4.38 1.77 1.29
C THR A 75 -5.89 1.71 1.06
N LEU A 76 -6.62 2.80 1.26
CA LEU A 76 -8.07 2.85 1.09
C LEU A 76 -8.54 2.36 -0.29
N PRO A 77 -7.91 2.73 -1.42
CA PRO A 77 -8.36 2.25 -2.72
C PRO A 77 -8.34 0.72 -2.83
N ILE A 78 -7.28 0.06 -2.34
CA ILE A 78 -7.18 -1.40 -2.38
C ILE A 78 -8.10 -2.05 -1.35
N ILE A 79 -8.30 -1.45 -0.18
CA ILE A 79 -9.23 -1.96 0.84
C ILE A 79 -10.68 -1.93 0.33
N LEU A 80 -11.14 -0.78 -0.20
CA LEU A 80 -12.50 -0.65 -0.74
C LEU A 80 -12.77 -1.69 -1.82
N PHE A 81 -11.74 -1.92 -2.61
CA PHE A 81 -11.78 -2.85 -3.70
C PHE A 81 -11.82 -4.31 -3.23
N LEU A 82 -11.00 -4.69 -2.24
CA LEU A 82 -11.03 -6.03 -1.63
C LEU A 82 -12.38 -6.32 -1.00
N ILE A 83 -12.96 -5.36 -0.28
CA ILE A 83 -14.30 -5.47 0.31
C ILE A 83 -15.35 -5.68 -0.80
N ALA A 84 -15.31 -4.87 -1.86
CA ALA A 84 -16.23 -5.04 -2.98
C ALA A 84 -16.09 -6.44 -3.62
N GLY A 85 -14.87 -6.94 -3.74
CA GLY A 85 -14.59 -8.29 -4.24
C GLY A 85 -15.16 -9.39 -3.36
N GLN A 86 -14.90 -9.33 -2.06
CA GLN A 86 -15.40 -10.32 -1.09
C GLN A 86 -16.93 -10.34 -1.01
N ILE A 87 -17.57 -9.16 -1.03
CA ILE A 87 -19.03 -9.06 -1.07
C ILE A 87 -19.58 -9.73 -2.33
N LEU A 88 -19.00 -9.43 -3.50
CA LEU A 88 -19.49 -10.00 -4.75
C LEU A 88 -19.26 -11.52 -4.84
N GLU A 89 -18.16 -12.04 -4.28
CA GLU A 89 -17.92 -13.48 -4.18
C GLU A 89 -18.96 -14.17 -3.29
N SER A 90 -19.29 -13.59 -2.13
CA SER A 90 -20.26 -14.16 -1.17
C SER A 90 -21.69 -14.29 -1.71
N ILE A 91 -21.99 -13.62 -2.82
CA ILE A 91 -23.32 -13.58 -3.45
C ILE A 91 -23.43 -14.65 -4.57
N GLN A 92 -22.36 -15.38 -4.93
CA GLN A 92 -22.32 -16.16 -6.17
C GLN A 92 -22.92 -17.58 -6.12
N GLU A 93 -24.20 -17.66 -6.50
CA GLU A 93 -24.65 -18.48 -7.66
C GLU A 93 -24.60 -17.61 -8.94
N LEU A 94 -23.43 -17.31 -9.51
CA LEU A 94 -23.31 -16.32 -10.59
C LEU A 94 -22.90 -16.89 -11.96
N SER A 95 -23.41 -16.23 -13.00
CA SER A 95 -23.23 -16.60 -14.42
C SER A 95 -21.83 -16.27 -14.97
N SER A 96 -21.44 -16.93 -16.07
CA SER A 96 -20.14 -16.78 -16.72
C SER A 96 -19.79 -15.35 -17.17
N ILE A 97 -20.77 -14.55 -17.59
CA ILE A 97 -20.56 -13.14 -17.98
C ILE A 97 -20.19 -12.27 -16.78
N GLN A 98 -20.81 -12.50 -15.61
CA GLN A 98 -20.48 -11.77 -14.40
C GLN A 98 -19.10 -12.14 -13.86
N ASN A 99 -18.63 -13.38 -14.07
CA ASN A 99 -17.26 -13.77 -13.72
C ASN A 99 -16.21 -12.98 -14.51
N TYR A 100 -16.46 -12.69 -15.79
CA TYR A 100 -15.59 -11.82 -16.58
C TYR A 100 -15.63 -10.36 -16.11
N SER A 101 -16.81 -9.82 -15.81
CA SER A 101 -16.92 -8.46 -15.27
C SER A 101 -16.25 -8.33 -13.89
N LEU A 102 -16.38 -9.33 -13.02
CA LEU A 102 -15.67 -9.43 -11.75
C LEU A 102 -14.16 -9.51 -11.97
N PHE A 103 -13.67 -10.28 -12.95
CA PHE A 103 -12.25 -10.31 -13.26
C PHE A 103 -11.72 -8.94 -13.72
N TYR A 104 -12.44 -8.20 -14.58
CA TYR A 104 -11.92 -6.92 -15.09
C TYR A 104 -12.11 -5.74 -14.14
N ILE A 105 -13.22 -5.70 -13.39
CA ILE A 105 -13.49 -4.64 -12.43
C ILE A 105 -12.74 -4.90 -11.13
N ILE A 106 -12.63 -6.17 -10.71
CA ILE A 106 -12.11 -6.58 -9.41
C ILE A 106 -10.82 -7.41 -9.53
N GLY A 107 -10.79 -8.48 -10.33
CA GLY A 107 -9.56 -9.27 -10.47
C GLY A 107 -8.34 -8.46 -10.89
N ALA A 108 -8.45 -7.68 -11.97
CA ALA A 108 -7.32 -7.07 -12.64
C ALA A 108 -6.65 -5.96 -11.81
N PRO A 109 -7.35 -4.96 -11.24
CA PRO A 109 -6.69 -3.97 -10.39
C PRO A 109 -6.09 -4.54 -9.08
N THR A 110 -6.76 -5.51 -8.43
CA THR A 110 -6.20 -6.14 -7.22
C THR A 110 -4.99 -7.01 -7.52
N LEU A 111 -5.05 -7.83 -8.56
CA LEU A 111 -3.90 -8.63 -9.01
C LEU A 111 -2.76 -7.71 -9.44
N PHE A 112 -3.06 -6.59 -10.10
CA PHE A 112 -2.06 -5.64 -10.53
C PHE A 112 -1.35 -4.94 -9.36
N TRP A 113 -2.10 -4.57 -8.33
CA TRP A 113 -1.55 -3.99 -7.10
C TRP A 113 -0.75 -5.02 -6.28
N ASN A 114 -1.23 -6.27 -6.21
CA ASN A 114 -0.58 -7.33 -5.44
C ASN A 114 0.58 -8.02 -6.17
N LYS A 115 0.68 -7.86 -7.50
CA LYS A 115 1.66 -8.53 -8.35
C LYS A 115 3.10 -8.51 -7.82
N PRO A 116 3.66 -7.36 -7.39
CA PRO A 116 5.02 -7.33 -6.88
C PRO A 116 5.17 -8.00 -5.51
N PHE A 117 4.07 -8.22 -4.77
CA PHE A 117 4.02 -8.90 -3.48
C PHE A 117 3.80 -10.42 -3.56
N GLU A 118 3.86 -11.01 -4.76
CA GLU A 118 3.80 -12.47 -4.94
C GLU A 118 4.75 -13.22 -3.98
N SER A 119 5.95 -12.68 -3.73
CA SER A 119 6.90 -13.29 -2.77
C SER A 119 6.41 -13.32 -1.31
N ILE A 120 5.56 -12.38 -0.90
CA ILE A 120 4.91 -12.41 0.42
C ILE A 120 3.79 -13.45 0.41
N MET A 121 3.00 -13.48 -0.66
CA MET A 121 1.90 -14.43 -0.84
C MET A 121 2.41 -15.89 -0.80
N THR A 122 3.59 -16.16 -1.38
CA THR A 122 4.23 -17.49 -1.32
C THR A 122 4.62 -17.96 0.09
N LEU A 123 4.72 -17.05 1.07
CA LEU A 123 4.92 -17.46 2.48
C LEU A 123 3.65 -18.04 3.11
N PHE A 124 2.49 -17.77 2.50
CA PHE A 124 1.17 -18.12 2.99
C PHE A 124 0.36 -18.93 1.97
N GLU A 125 1.02 -19.74 1.13
CA GLU A 125 0.40 -20.51 0.03
C GLU A 125 -0.81 -21.36 0.44
N LYS A 126 -0.84 -21.82 1.70
CA LYS A 126 -1.95 -22.61 2.25
C LYS A 126 -3.19 -21.79 2.62
N SER A 127 -3.07 -20.47 2.68
CA SER A 127 -4.17 -19.55 2.98
C SER A 127 -4.95 -19.21 1.72
N SER A 128 -6.20 -18.75 1.88
CA SER A 128 -6.96 -18.23 0.73
C SER A 128 -6.27 -17.01 0.12
N VAL A 129 -6.46 -16.81 -1.18
CA VAL A 129 -5.89 -15.66 -1.91
C VAL A 129 -6.31 -14.33 -1.28
N TYR A 130 -7.53 -14.22 -0.76
CA TYR A 130 -8.01 -13.03 -0.05
C TYR A 130 -7.24 -12.76 1.24
N ILE A 131 -6.97 -13.80 2.05
CA ILE A 131 -6.15 -13.66 3.26
C ILE A 131 -4.73 -13.21 2.89
N GLN A 132 -4.15 -13.75 1.82
CA GLN A 132 -2.83 -13.34 1.34
C GLN A 132 -2.81 -11.86 0.92
N MET A 133 -3.87 -11.39 0.25
CA MET A 133 -4.03 -9.98 -0.14
C MET A 133 -4.23 -9.06 1.08
N ASP A 134 -5.01 -9.48 2.07
CA ASP A 134 -5.20 -8.75 3.33
C ASP A 134 -3.86 -8.61 4.09
N ILE A 135 -3.04 -9.67 4.09
CA ILE A 135 -1.68 -9.63 4.66
C ILE A 135 -0.82 -8.58 3.93
N ASN A 136 -0.85 -8.52 2.59
CA ASN A 136 -0.09 -7.52 1.84
C ASN A 136 -0.50 -6.09 2.21
N VAL A 137 -1.80 -5.83 2.32
CA VAL A 137 -2.33 -4.52 2.76
C VAL A 137 -1.85 -4.20 4.19
N ALA A 138 -1.94 -5.16 5.10
CA ALA A 138 -1.48 -4.99 6.48
C ALA A 138 0.03 -4.68 6.55
N VAL A 139 0.85 -5.36 5.74
CA VAL A 139 2.30 -5.10 5.64
C VAL A 139 2.55 -3.67 5.16
N VAL A 140 1.84 -3.20 4.13
CA VAL A 140 2.00 -1.81 3.64
C VAL A 140 1.60 -0.80 4.72
N ILE A 141 0.48 -1.02 5.43
CA ILE A 141 0.07 -0.16 6.55
C ILE A 141 1.15 -0.11 7.62
N LEU A 142 1.68 -1.27 8.01
CA LEU A 142 2.73 -1.37 9.03
C LEU A 142 4.00 -0.61 8.60
N VAL A 143 4.45 -0.78 7.36
CA VAL A 143 5.63 -0.09 6.82
C VAL A 143 5.45 1.42 6.79
N LEU A 144 4.26 1.90 6.38
CA LEU A 144 3.90 3.32 6.43
C LEU A 144 3.93 3.85 7.88
N LEU A 145 3.38 3.09 8.83
CA LEU A 145 3.41 3.47 10.24
C LEU A 145 4.85 3.56 10.76
N ILE A 146 5.69 2.55 10.56
CA ILE A 146 7.08 2.55 11.03
C ILE A 146 7.84 3.74 10.44
N GLY A 147 7.74 3.96 9.13
CA GLY A 147 8.40 5.09 8.46
C GLY A 147 7.92 6.44 9.01
N GLY A 148 6.61 6.59 9.22
CA GLY A 148 6.02 7.82 9.74
C GLY A 148 6.34 8.09 11.21
N TYR A 149 6.39 7.06 12.06
CA TYR A 149 6.81 7.18 13.45
C TYR A 149 8.29 7.55 13.56
N LEU A 150 9.16 6.88 12.80
CA LEU A 150 10.59 7.20 12.76
C LEU A 150 10.83 8.64 12.27
N GLY A 151 10.14 9.06 11.21
CA GLY A 151 10.21 10.43 10.71
C GLY A 151 9.78 11.47 11.76
N SER A 152 8.74 11.16 12.55
CA SER A 152 8.28 12.02 13.64
C SER A 152 9.31 12.13 14.77
N PHE A 153 9.96 11.02 15.12
CA PHE A 153 11.06 11.00 16.10
C PHE A 153 12.26 11.84 15.63
N ILE A 154 12.68 11.68 14.37
CA ILE A 154 13.77 12.45 13.76
C ILE A 154 13.46 13.95 13.80
N LYS A 155 12.22 14.35 13.46
CA LYS A 155 11.79 15.75 13.50
C LYS A 155 11.87 16.33 14.91
N LYS A 156 11.31 15.64 15.91
CA LYS A 156 11.36 16.06 17.32
C LYS A 156 12.81 16.24 17.80
N SER A 157 13.71 15.31 17.45
CA SER A 157 15.12 15.41 17.80
C SER A 157 15.81 16.63 17.19
N LYS A 158 15.51 16.98 15.93
CA LYS A 158 16.04 18.18 15.27
C LYS A 158 15.51 19.47 15.89
N GLU A 159 14.22 19.54 16.18
CA GLU A 159 13.60 20.72 16.82
C GLU A 159 14.18 20.95 18.22
N SER A 160 14.38 19.89 19.01
CA SER A 160 15.00 19.98 20.35
C SER A 160 16.43 20.53 20.30
N LYS A 161 17.23 20.14 19.31
CA LYS A 161 18.63 20.62 19.18
C LYS A 161 18.72 22.08 18.77
N ASN A 162 17.78 22.57 17.97
CA ASN A 162 17.76 23.98 17.54
C ASN A 162 17.18 24.93 18.60
N SER A 163 16.64 24.39 19.69
CA SER A 163 16.05 25.16 20.80
C SER A 163 17.03 25.35 21.98
N GLN A 164 18.24 24.80 21.88
CA GLN A 164 19.37 24.97 22.80
C GLN A 164 20.40 25.89 22.17
#